data_AF-A0A1U7SP37-F1
#
_entry.id   AF-A0A1U7SP37-F1
#
_cell.length_a   1.000
_cell.length_b   1.000
_cell.length_c   1.000
_cell.angle_alpha   90.00
_cell.angle_beta   90.00
_cell.angle_gamma   90.00
#
_symmetry.space_group_name_H-M   'P 1'
#
loop_
_entity.id
_entity.type
_entity.pdbx_description
1 polymer ?
#
loop_
_entity_poly.entity_id
_entity_poly.type
_entity_poly.pdbx_seq_one_letter_code
_entity_poly.pdbx_strand_id
1 'polypeptide(L)'
;MICPYCKVNLPDAYNVTVSKTLSDAIQKNAKFRQMCNSFFIDLVSTMCFKDNEPPEKDVIEGLLGLLFAHRKPFTVGMMEHQAVYTKSLSPFDDVVDKTPVIRSIVLKLLLKY
;
A
#
# COMPACT_ATOMS: atom_id res chain seq x y z
N MET A 1 9.77 15.71 -24.83
CA MET A 1 9.84 14.72 -23.71
C MET A 1 8.63 13.79 -23.80
N ILE A 2 8.66 12.55 -23.30
CA ILE A 2 7.51 11.61 -23.37
C ILE A 2 7.11 11.18 -21.96
N CYS A 3 5.81 11.08 -21.70
CA CYS A 3 5.30 10.52 -20.44
C CYS A 3 5.69 9.03 -20.32
N PRO A 4 6.35 8.59 -19.24
CA PRO A 4 6.77 7.20 -19.10
C PRO A 4 5.60 6.21 -19.00
N TYR A 5 4.42 6.69 -18.59
CA TYR A 5 3.21 5.89 -18.43
C TYR A 5 2.42 5.74 -19.73
N CYS A 6 1.81 6.83 -20.20
CA CYS A 6 0.89 6.81 -21.35
C CYS A 6 1.56 7.04 -22.71
N LYS A 7 2.88 7.25 -22.74
CA LYS A 7 3.68 7.49 -23.95
C LYS A 7 3.27 8.71 -24.79
N VAL A 8 2.46 9.61 -24.22
CA VAL A 8 2.08 10.88 -24.85
C VAL A 8 3.26 11.86 -24.80
N ASN A 9 3.50 12.57 -25.91
CA ASN A 9 4.49 13.63 -25.99
C ASN A 9 4.11 14.79 -25.06
N LEU A 10 5.07 15.20 -24.23
CA LEU A 10 5.01 16.41 -23.44
C LEU A 10 5.48 17.61 -24.30
N PRO A 11 4.87 18.80 -24.14
CA PRO A 11 5.33 20.01 -24.81
C PRO A 11 6.81 20.31 -24.52
N ASP A 12 7.51 20.92 -25.48
CA ASP A 12 8.95 21.18 -25.37
C ASP A 12 9.32 22.10 -24.20
N ALA A 13 8.42 23.02 -23.82
CA ALA A 13 8.58 23.92 -22.67
C ALA A 13 7.75 23.49 -21.45
N TYR A 14 7.54 22.19 -21.23
CA TYR A 14 6.75 21.71 -20.09
C TYR A 14 7.42 22.07 -18.75
N ASN A 15 6.77 22.95 -17.99
CA ASN A 15 7.21 23.33 -16.64
C ASN A 15 6.48 22.49 -15.59
N VAL A 16 7.23 21.74 -14.78
CA VAL A 16 6.68 20.98 -13.66
C VAL A 16 6.28 21.95 -12.54
N THR A 17 4.98 22.19 -12.41
CA THR A 17 4.44 23.06 -11.35
C THR A 17 3.58 22.24 -10.38
N VAL A 18 3.61 22.62 -9.11
CA VAL A 18 2.74 22.02 -8.10
C VAL A 18 1.41 22.74 -8.13
N SER A 19 0.36 22.06 -8.60
CA SER A 19 -1.00 22.57 -8.49
C SER A 19 -1.46 22.50 -7.04
N LYS A 20 -1.84 23.65 -6.47
CA LYS A 20 -2.39 23.73 -5.10
C LYS A 20 -3.63 22.84 -4.96
N THR A 21 -4.52 22.85 -5.95
CA THR A 21 -5.73 22.02 -5.98
C THR A 21 -5.40 20.53 -5.93
N LEU A 22 -4.40 20.07 -6.69
CA LEU A 22 -3.98 18.66 -6.65
C LEU A 22 -3.32 18.32 -5.32
N SER A 23 -2.48 19.21 -4.77
CA SER A 23 -1.87 19.03 -3.46
C SER A 23 -2.93 18.86 -2.37
N ASP A 24 -3.93 19.75 -2.33
CA ASP A 24 -5.02 19.69 -1.35
C ASP A 24 -5.86 18.41 -1.50
N ALA A 25 -6.11 17.97 -2.73
CA ALA A 25 -6.82 16.72 -3.01
C ALA A 25 -6.03 15.49 -2.52
N ILE A 26 -4.72 15.44 -2.78
CA ILE A 26 -3.82 14.37 -2.31
C ILE A 26 -3.81 14.33 -0.77
N GLN A 27 -3.75 15.48 -0.11
CA GLN A 27 -3.79 15.56 1.35
C GLN A 27 -5.12 15.07 1.94
N LYS A 28 -6.26 15.46 1.35
CA LYS A 28 -7.58 14.99 1.78
C LYS A 28 -7.70 13.47 1.62
N ASN A 29 -7.25 12.93 0.48
CA ASN A 29 -7.24 11.49 0.24
C ASN A 29 -6.33 10.75 1.24
N ALA A 30 -5.16 11.30 1.55
CA ALA A 30 -4.25 10.72 2.54
C ALA A 30 -4.88 10.65 3.94
N LYS A 31 -5.60 11.69 4.36
CA LYS A 31 -6.33 11.71 5.64
C LYS A 31 -7.46 10.67 5.66
N PHE A 32 -8.27 10.61 4.60
CA PHE A 32 -9.33 9.62 4.50
C PHE A 32 -8.79 8.20 4.54
N ARG A 33 -7.72 7.92 3.79
CA ARG A 33 -7.04 6.62 3.80
C ARG A 33 -6.49 6.28 5.19
N GLN A 34 -5.96 7.24 5.93
CA GLN A 34 -5.53 7.03 7.31
C GLN A 34 -6.71 6.57 8.18
N MET A 35 -7.88 7.19 8.05
CA MET A 35 -9.09 6.78 8.77
C MET A 35 -9.51 5.34 8.40
N CYS A 36 -9.49 5.01 7.11
CA CYS A 36 -9.78 3.65 6.64
C CYS A 36 -8.77 2.62 7.19
N ASN A 37 -7.48 2.96 7.23
CA ASN A 37 -6.45 2.09 7.80
C ASN A 37 -6.66 1.89 9.30
N SER A 38 -6.97 2.94 10.05
CA SER A 38 -7.28 2.82 11.48
C SER A 38 -8.50 1.92 11.72
N PHE A 39 -9.59 2.13 10.97
CA PHE A 39 -10.77 1.28 11.02
C PHE A 39 -10.45 -0.18 10.69
N PHE A 40 -9.65 -0.42 9.65
CA PHE A 40 -9.25 -1.77 9.26
C PHE A 40 -8.47 -2.48 10.37
N ILE A 41 -7.49 -1.80 10.97
CA ILE A 41 -6.69 -2.38 12.07
C ILE A 41 -7.57 -2.67 13.30
N ASP A 42 -8.48 -1.77 13.63
CA ASP A 42 -9.42 -1.96 14.74
C ASP A 42 -10.34 -3.17 14.48
N LEU A 43 -10.90 -3.28 13.28
CA LEU A 43 -11.72 -4.42 12.87
C LEU A 43 -10.93 -5.74 12.95
N VAL A 44 -9.72 -5.79 12.40
CA VAL A 44 -8.87 -7.00 12.46
C VAL A 44 -8.58 -7.38 13.90
N SER A 45 -8.18 -6.41 14.75
CA SER A 45 -7.80 -6.68 16.14
C SER A 45 -8.99 -7.11 17.00
N THR A 46 -10.17 -6.50 16.79
CA THR A 46 -11.36 -6.73 17.62
C THR A 46 -12.23 -7.89 17.15
N MET A 47 -12.19 -8.25 15.87
CA MET A 47 -13.04 -9.29 15.30
C MET A 47 -12.26 -10.53 14.88
N CYS A 48 -11.10 -10.39 14.24
CA CYS A 48 -10.31 -11.56 13.82
C CYS A 48 -9.48 -12.16 14.97
N PHE A 49 -8.96 -11.34 15.88
CA PHE A 49 -8.10 -11.77 17.00
C PHE A 49 -8.78 -11.67 18.37
N LYS A 50 -10.11 -11.76 18.40
CA LYS A 50 -10.94 -11.51 19.58
C LYS A 50 -10.74 -12.53 20.70
N ASP A 51 -10.95 -13.80 20.38
CA ASP A 51 -11.04 -14.87 21.36
C ASP A 51 -9.67 -15.49 21.66
N ASN A 52 -9.62 -16.57 22.44
CA ASN A 52 -8.40 -17.33 22.74
C ASN A 52 -8.09 -18.42 21.69
N GLU A 53 -8.81 -18.40 20.57
CA GLU A 53 -8.54 -19.26 19.42
C GLU A 53 -7.99 -18.41 18.27
N PRO A 54 -6.97 -18.93 17.54
CA PRO A 54 -6.41 -18.22 16.40
C PRO A 54 -7.41 -18.13 15.24
N PRO A 55 -7.34 -17.08 14.39
CA PRO A 55 -8.12 -17.03 13.17
C PRO A 55 -7.80 -18.21 12.23
N GLU A 56 -8.71 -18.48 11.30
CA GLU A 56 -8.47 -19.48 10.26
C GLU A 56 -7.20 -19.16 9.44
N LYS A 57 -6.55 -20.22 8.97
CA LYS A 57 -5.30 -20.14 8.19
C LYS A 57 -5.42 -19.15 7.01
N ASP A 58 -6.53 -19.20 6.28
CA ASP A 58 -6.75 -18.35 5.10
C ASP A 58 -6.84 -16.86 5.47
N VAL A 59 -7.37 -16.54 6.66
CA VAL A 59 -7.41 -15.17 7.19
C VAL A 59 -6.00 -14.71 7.53
N ILE A 60 -5.19 -15.57 8.15
CA ILE A 60 -3.79 -15.27 8.48
C ILE A 60 -2.98 -15.03 7.20
N GLU A 61 -3.10 -15.91 6.21
CA GLU A 61 -2.43 -15.77 4.92
C GLU A 61 -2.87 -14.50 4.18
N GLY A 62 -4.17 -14.18 4.22
CA GLY A 62 -4.69 -12.93 3.68
C GLY A 62 -4.06 -11.70 4.35
N LEU A 63 -4.00 -11.66 5.69
CA LEU A 63 -3.38 -10.56 6.43
C LEU A 63 -1.87 -10.43 6.18
N LEU A 64 -1.16 -11.55 6.04
CA LEU A 64 0.26 -11.54 5.64
C LEU A 64 0.43 -11.03 4.21
N GLY A 65 -0.46 -11.41 3.28
CA GLY A 65 -0.47 -10.90 1.92
C GLY A 65 -0.65 -9.38 1.85
N LEU A 66 -1.47 -8.82 2.74
CA LEU A 66 -1.68 -7.36 2.85
C LEU A 66 -0.47 -6.57 3.35
N LEU A 67 0.64 -7.21 3.75
CA LEU A 67 1.91 -6.54 4.02
C LEU A 67 2.73 -6.26 2.76
N PHE A 68 2.30 -6.83 1.62
CA PHE A 68 2.97 -6.71 0.34
C PHE A 68 2.05 -6.08 -0.71
N ALA A 69 2.64 -5.33 -1.62
CA ALA A 69 1.96 -4.76 -2.77
C ALA A 69 2.71 -5.19 -4.04
N HIS A 70 1.98 -5.80 -4.97
CA HIS A 70 2.53 -6.22 -6.24
C HIS A 70 2.28 -5.14 -7.29
N ARG A 71 3.35 -4.49 -7.78
CA ARG A 71 3.22 -3.45 -8.81
C ARG A 71 3.92 -3.87 -10.09
N LYS A 72 3.30 -3.52 -11.22
CA LYS A 72 3.96 -3.62 -12.52
C LYS A 72 5.06 -2.56 -12.60
N PRO A 73 6.29 -2.90 -13.03
CA PRO A 73 7.33 -1.91 -13.24
C PRO A 73 6.86 -0.82 -14.21
N PHE A 74 7.16 0.44 -13.90
CA PHE A 74 6.91 1.55 -14.81
C PHE A 74 7.96 1.64 -15.95
N THR A 75 9.06 0.90 -15.82
CA THR A 75 10.18 0.93 -16.77
C THR A 75 10.10 -0.23 -17.75
N VAL A 76 9.83 0.10 -19.02
CA VAL A 76 10.07 -0.81 -20.15
C VAL A 76 11.58 -0.98 -20.28
N GLY A 77 12.11 -2.19 -20.03
CA GLY A 77 13.50 -2.56 -20.36
C GLY A 77 14.37 -3.12 -19.23
N MET A 78 13.93 -3.10 -17.97
CA MET A 78 14.62 -3.78 -16.86
C MET A 78 13.69 -4.84 -16.29
N MET A 79 13.96 -6.10 -16.61
CA MET A 79 13.34 -7.34 -16.12
C MET A 79 11.82 -7.33 -15.91
N GLU A 80 11.11 -8.20 -16.64
CA GLU A 80 9.66 -8.49 -16.53
C GLU A 80 9.22 -9.08 -15.17
N HIS A 81 10.00 -8.89 -14.10
CA HIS A 81 9.65 -9.38 -12.77
C HIS A 81 8.72 -8.37 -12.09
N GLN A 82 7.57 -8.86 -11.65
CA GLN A 82 6.62 -8.11 -10.84
C GLN A 82 7.33 -7.60 -9.59
N ALA A 83 7.43 -6.27 -9.44
CA ALA A 83 8.13 -5.68 -8.32
C ALA A 83 7.23 -5.79 -7.08
N VAL A 84 7.74 -6.51 -6.06
CA VAL A 84 7.08 -6.67 -4.77
C VAL A 84 7.60 -5.59 -3.83
N TYR A 85 6.69 -4.80 -3.28
CA TYR A 85 7.01 -3.76 -2.31
C TYR A 85 6.38 -4.12 -0.96
N THR A 86 7.04 -3.71 0.12
CA THR A 86 6.43 -3.77 1.46
C THR A 86 5.53 -2.56 1.68
N LYS A 87 4.53 -2.73 2.53
CA LYS A 87 3.66 -1.66 3.01
C LYS A 87 3.25 -1.89 4.46
N SER A 88 2.62 -0.88 5.06
CA SER A 88 1.87 -1.08 6.31
C SER A 88 0.72 -2.05 6.07
N LEU A 89 0.30 -2.76 7.12
CA LEU A 89 -0.88 -3.62 7.06
C LEU A 89 -2.11 -2.76 6.69
N SER A 90 -2.52 -2.87 5.44
CA SER A 90 -3.52 -2.00 4.83
C SER A 90 -4.20 -2.73 3.67
N PRO A 91 -5.52 -2.54 3.48
CA PRO A 91 -6.22 -3.08 2.32
C PRO A 91 -5.88 -2.34 1.01
N PHE A 92 -5.10 -1.24 1.05
CA PHE A 92 -4.77 -0.43 -0.12
C PHE A 92 -3.33 -0.64 -0.59
N ASP A 93 -3.10 -0.56 -1.91
CA ASP A 93 -1.78 -0.76 -2.55
C ASP A 93 -1.15 0.52 -3.09
N ASP A 94 -1.74 1.69 -2.80
CA ASP A 94 -1.35 3.00 -3.35
C ASP A 94 -0.13 3.61 -2.63
N VAL A 95 0.13 3.23 -1.39
CA VAL A 95 1.31 3.64 -0.61
C VAL A 95 2.17 2.44 -0.26
N VAL A 96 3.44 2.51 -0.66
CA VAL A 96 4.45 1.47 -0.42
C VAL A 96 5.73 2.09 0.13
N ASP A 97 6.53 1.28 0.81
CA ASP A 97 7.83 1.72 1.30
C ASP A 97 8.81 1.88 0.13
N LYS A 98 9.65 2.92 0.21
CA LYS A 98 10.73 3.15 -0.77
C LYS A 98 11.82 2.08 -0.67
N THR A 99 12.01 1.54 0.52
CA THR A 99 12.96 0.46 0.85
C THR A 99 12.18 -0.63 1.58
N PRO A 100 12.51 -1.92 1.43
CA PRO A 100 11.81 -2.98 2.16
C PRO A 100 11.85 -2.76 3.68
N VAL A 101 10.68 -2.70 4.31
CA VAL A 101 10.52 -2.61 5.77
C VAL A 101 9.63 -3.75 6.24
N ILE A 102 10.16 -4.58 7.14
CA ILE A 102 9.42 -5.69 7.74
C ILE A 102 8.70 -5.20 9.00
N ARG A 103 7.39 -5.41 9.05
CA ARG A 103 6.54 -5.05 10.19
C ARG A 103 6.03 -6.31 10.87
N SER A 104 6.09 -6.34 12.20
CA SER A 104 5.73 -7.51 13.01
C SER A 104 4.30 -7.48 13.55
N ILE A 105 3.38 -6.70 12.96
CA ILE A 105 2.02 -6.52 13.49
C ILE A 105 1.22 -7.83 13.50
N VAL A 106 1.19 -8.57 12.39
CA VAL A 106 0.47 -9.85 12.30
C VAL A 106 1.10 -10.89 13.24
N LEU A 107 2.44 -10.93 13.29
CA LEU A 107 3.17 -11.80 14.22
C LEU A 107 2.82 -11.50 15.68
N LYS A 108 2.79 -10.23 16.09
CA LYS A 108 2.42 -9.83 17.45
C LYS A 108 0.99 -10.23 17.82
N LEU A 109 0.06 -10.14 16.87
CA LEU A 109 -1.32 -10.57 17.08
C LEU A 109 -1.43 -12.10 17.21
N LEU A 110 -0.64 -12.86 16.46
CA LEU A 110 -0.60 -14.32 16.53
C LEU A 110 0.08 -14.85 17.80
N LEU A 111 1.06 -14.13 18.35
CA LEU A 111 1.75 -14.51 19.60
C LEU A 111 0.87 -14.42 20.85
N LYS A 112 -0.39 -13.96 20.73
CA LYS A 112 -1.39 -13.99 21.80
C LYS A 112 -1.80 -15.43 22.17
N TYR A 113 -1.71 -16.35 21.23
CA TYR A 113 -2.12 -17.76 21.35
C TYR A 113 -0.91 -18.64 21.67
#